data_AF-A0A0F9MS38-F1
#
_entry.id   AF-A0A0F9MS38-F1
#
_cell.length_a   1.000
_cell.length_b   1.000
_cell.length_c   1.000
_cell.angle_alpha   90.00
_cell.angle_beta   90.00
_cell.angle_gamma   90.00
#
_symmetry.space_group_name_H-M   'P 1'
#
loop_
_entity.id
_entity.type
_entity.pdbx_description
1 polymer ?
#
loop_
_entity_poly.entity_id
_entity_poly.type
_entity_poly.pdbx_seq_one_letter_code
_entity_poly.pdbx_strand_id
1 'polypeptide(L)'
;MKNNNTILIVLGLLAVVLLFGANLGLFAVLPLNAIVPTDDVETNSKQDTDFLGFEDDIKIGWDARTTADYEYIGYMKFEVPQAMADLVKGGVNLSKVELYVYLENTIGSTDIGIYEVGDSWNEGNVNWGNKPRIGPLITARRVSSSDEDDYIKFSPLIDYFERELREGDNKVSFAFQQTVVDLDDYIFISTKEKYPLSNLDSPYIIIELVEEIVCTENEIKQFGEDYYICRNTEWIKILDILALSDAEQTALMETINQLGLTVEEKQAIIQNLTTTLEGQLIMIKQLEATTAEKAQIISQLELTLEEQALIITEMELNVVQQALIIDELNLSIQEQAQLIQQMQTNLAAKAALIQQLEVENQAQAALIAEMGLSFQDQAEIIMALENLIGDDAEIILSLYATVEDQAALISELELTKNELADLITAMDLTITENAELINKLKLTTEEQLEIIANLELSLEQERELISKLRLTIEEQDKLIEDLEAKPTIPEFDLKSIWEDYKLLILIIGGLLLLLLLGGKRK
;
A
#
# COMPACT_ATOMS: atom_id res chain seq x y z
N MET A 1 -70.62 79.21 13.16
CA MET A 1 -70.50 78.74 11.77
C MET A 1 -71.11 77.34 11.70
N LYS A 2 -72.17 77.19 10.87
CA LYS A 2 -72.75 75.99 10.24
C LYS A 2 -72.84 74.70 11.10
N ASN A 3 -74.03 74.36 11.62
CA ASN A 3 -75.14 73.56 11.03
C ASN A 3 -74.91 72.04 11.21
N ASN A 4 -75.63 71.32 12.07
CA ASN A 4 -77.03 70.82 12.00
C ASN A 4 -77.34 69.89 10.82
N ASN A 5 -77.55 68.59 11.10
CA ASN A 5 -78.77 67.78 10.87
C ASN A 5 -78.44 66.28 11.06
N THR A 6 -79.01 65.49 11.99
CA THR A 6 -80.41 65.12 12.30
C THR A 6 -80.94 63.97 11.43
N ILE A 7 -81.02 62.77 12.05
CA ILE A 7 -82.06 61.71 11.97
C ILE A 7 -82.33 61.04 10.60
N LEU A 8 -82.12 59.71 10.51
CA LEU A 8 -83.14 58.67 10.20
C LEU A 8 -82.50 57.26 9.99
N ILE A 9 -83.16 56.22 10.58
CA ILE A 9 -83.15 54.77 10.22
C ILE A 9 -81.88 54.01 10.71
N VAL A 10 -81.83 53.19 11.77
CA VAL A 10 -82.72 52.13 12.33
C VAL A 10 -83.40 51.28 11.27
N LEU A 11 -82.85 50.08 11.09
CA LEU A 11 -83.44 48.88 10.50
C LEU A 11 -83.84 48.98 9.03
N GLY A 12 -83.02 48.36 8.18
CA GLY A 12 -83.35 48.23 6.77
C GLY A 12 -82.31 47.50 5.97
N LEU A 13 -82.18 46.20 6.25
CA LEU A 13 -81.65 45.16 5.35
C LEU A 13 -80.16 45.28 4.97
N LEU A 14 -79.35 44.24 5.21
CA LEU A 14 -79.34 43.03 4.38
C LEU A 14 -79.11 43.39 2.89
N ALA A 15 -78.06 42.81 2.30
CA ALA A 15 -77.64 42.93 0.89
C ALA A 15 -76.66 44.07 0.53
N VAL A 16 -75.48 44.08 1.15
CA VAL A 16 -74.24 44.52 0.46
C VAL A 16 -73.18 43.42 0.61
N VAL A 17 -73.45 42.28 -0.05
CA VAL A 17 -72.45 41.43 -0.68
C VAL A 17 -73.11 40.94 -1.97
N LEU A 18 -72.95 41.65 -3.07
CA LEU A 18 -73.04 41.10 -4.42
C LEU A 18 -72.31 42.05 -5.36
N LEU A 19 -71.03 41.74 -5.60
CA LEU A 19 -70.32 42.02 -6.86
C LEU A 19 -68.90 41.46 -6.72
N PHE A 20 -68.74 40.17 -7.02
CA PHE A 20 -67.67 39.62 -7.87
C PHE A 20 -68.00 38.14 -8.11
N GLY A 21 -68.35 37.82 -9.36
CA GLY A 21 -68.73 36.47 -9.77
C GLY A 21 -67.53 35.53 -9.85
N ALA A 22 -67.35 34.71 -8.82
CA ALA A 22 -66.73 33.40 -8.91
C ALA A 22 -67.83 32.36 -8.71
N ASN A 23 -67.64 31.13 -9.18
CA ASN A 23 -68.60 30.04 -9.10
C ASN A 23 -68.95 29.69 -7.64
N LEU A 24 -69.76 30.52 -7.00
CA LEU A 24 -70.20 30.36 -5.63
C LEU A 24 -71.28 29.27 -5.69
N GLY A 25 -70.88 28.02 -5.43
CA GLY A 25 -71.81 27.03 -4.92
C GLY A 25 -72.62 27.71 -3.82
N LEU A 26 -73.94 27.53 -3.84
CA LEU A 26 -74.88 28.11 -2.89
C LEU A 26 -74.26 28.04 -1.48
N PHE A 27 -73.69 29.14 -0.97
CA PHE A 27 -73.18 29.14 0.40
C PHE A 27 -74.42 29.03 1.26
N ALA A 28 -74.60 27.89 1.92
CA ALA A 28 -75.59 27.73 2.96
C ALA A 28 -75.21 28.69 4.08
N VAL A 29 -75.74 29.91 4.04
CA VAL A 29 -75.64 30.86 5.15
C VAL A 29 -76.59 30.33 6.22
N LEU A 30 -76.06 30.09 7.43
CA LEU A 30 -76.91 29.76 8.58
C LEU A 30 -78.07 30.76 8.65
N PRO A 31 -79.31 30.31 8.87
CA PRO A 31 -80.45 31.22 8.96
C PRO A 31 -80.19 32.30 10.02
N LEU A 32 -80.70 33.52 9.80
CA LEU A 32 -80.40 34.70 10.65
C LEU A 32 -80.74 34.50 12.14
N ASN A 33 -81.57 33.50 12.47
CA ASN A 33 -81.98 33.12 13.82
C ASN A 33 -81.39 31.77 14.27
N ALA A 34 -80.31 31.30 13.63
CA ALA A 34 -79.63 30.06 13.99
C ALA A 34 -78.79 30.24 15.27
N ILE A 35 -78.98 29.32 16.22
CA ILE A 35 -78.20 29.24 17.46
C ILE A 35 -77.30 28.01 17.34
N VAL A 36 -75.99 28.19 17.46
CA VAL A 36 -74.98 27.11 17.43
C VAL A 36 -74.69 26.60 18.85
N PRO A 37 -74.17 25.37 19.03
CA PRO A 37 -73.87 24.87 20.35
C PRO A 37 -72.71 25.63 20.99
N THR A 38 -72.83 25.83 22.30
CA THR A 38 -71.82 26.39 23.18
C THR A 38 -70.86 25.35 23.73
N ASP A 39 -71.35 24.13 23.97
CA ASP A 39 -70.57 22.96 24.39
C ASP A 39 -71.07 21.74 23.63
N ASP A 40 -70.18 20.84 23.24
CA ASP A 40 -70.52 19.50 22.77
C ASP A 40 -69.46 18.47 23.18
N VAL A 41 -69.86 17.20 23.31
CA VAL A 41 -68.95 16.14 23.77
C VAL A 41 -69.51 14.76 23.46
N GLU A 42 -68.62 13.84 23.08
CA GLU A 42 -68.90 12.42 23.04
C GLU A 42 -68.46 11.72 24.34
N THR A 43 -69.25 10.76 24.81
CA THR A 43 -68.82 9.83 25.87
C THR A 43 -68.90 8.39 25.39
N ASN A 44 -67.93 7.58 25.81
CA ASN A 44 -67.79 6.18 25.43
C ASN A 44 -67.67 5.28 26.66
N SER A 45 -68.48 4.21 26.71
CA SER A 45 -68.54 3.24 27.82
C SER A 45 -67.23 2.55 28.21
N LYS A 46 -66.20 2.53 27.35
CA LYS A 46 -64.90 1.92 27.66
C LYS A 46 -63.84 2.91 28.12
N GLN A 47 -63.94 4.17 27.70
CA GLN A 47 -62.95 5.21 28.00
C GLN A 47 -63.46 6.10 29.12
N ASP A 48 -63.47 5.56 30.33
CA ASP A 48 -64.08 6.19 31.50
C ASP A 48 -63.42 7.51 31.92
N THR A 49 -62.22 7.81 31.40
CA THR A 49 -61.42 8.98 31.75
C THR A 49 -61.05 9.88 30.58
N ASP A 50 -61.28 9.45 29.34
CA ASP A 50 -60.86 10.23 28.17
C ASP A 50 -61.90 11.31 27.86
N PHE A 51 -61.40 12.48 27.51
CA PHE A 51 -62.21 13.65 27.19
C PHE A 51 -62.25 13.82 25.66
N LEU A 52 -63.45 13.82 25.06
CA LEU A 52 -63.67 13.82 23.60
C LEU A 52 -64.55 14.99 23.11
N GLY A 53 -64.50 16.16 23.76
CA GLY A 53 -65.31 17.33 23.38
C GLY A 53 -64.53 18.44 22.68
N PHE A 54 -63.49 18.08 21.91
CA PHE A 54 -62.82 18.98 20.96
C PHE A 54 -62.60 18.28 19.60
N GLU A 55 -63.33 17.20 19.37
CA GLU A 55 -63.27 16.46 18.10
C GLU A 55 -64.20 17.16 17.10
N ASP A 56 -63.95 16.98 15.80
CA ASP A 56 -64.77 17.57 14.73
C ASP A 56 -66.12 16.84 14.54
N ASP A 57 -66.25 15.65 15.13
CA ASP A 57 -67.44 14.82 15.09
C ASP A 57 -67.74 14.14 16.44
N ILE A 58 -69.02 13.84 16.66
CA ILE A 58 -69.53 13.07 17.79
C ILE A 58 -70.16 11.79 17.26
N LYS A 59 -69.63 10.66 17.71
CA LYS A 59 -70.17 9.33 17.46
C LYS A 59 -71.37 9.06 18.36
N ILE A 60 -72.41 8.46 17.79
CA ILE A 60 -73.61 8.03 18.51
C ILE A 60 -73.98 6.61 18.08
N GLY A 61 -74.20 5.73 19.06
CA GLY A 61 -74.71 4.38 18.83
C GLY A 61 -73.89 3.27 19.47
N TRP A 62 -74.10 2.05 19.00
CA TRP A 62 -73.47 0.85 19.52
C TRP A 62 -72.46 0.28 18.53
N ASP A 63 -71.30 -0.17 19.00
CA ASP A 63 -70.29 -0.84 18.17
C ASP A 63 -69.99 -2.22 18.78
N ALA A 64 -70.64 -3.25 18.24
CA ALA A 64 -70.50 -4.65 18.65
C ALA A 64 -69.44 -5.42 17.82
N ARG A 65 -68.80 -4.77 16.83
CA ARG A 65 -67.70 -5.37 16.03
C ARG A 65 -66.44 -5.67 16.82
N THR A 66 -66.36 -5.20 18.06
CA THR A 66 -65.24 -5.40 18.98
C THR A 66 -65.66 -6.26 20.15
N THR A 67 -64.74 -7.04 20.71
CA THR A 67 -64.98 -7.94 21.86
C THR A 67 -65.41 -7.25 23.16
N ALA A 68 -65.57 -5.92 23.15
CA ALA A 68 -66.16 -5.12 24.20
C ALA A 68 -67.22 -4.25 23.52
N ASP A 69 -68.47 -4.41 23.93
CA ASP A 69 -69.59 -3.62 23.44
C ASP A 69 -69.41 -2.14 23.80
N TYR A 70 -69.27 -1.27 22.81
CA TYR A 70 -69.12 0.16 23.02
C TYR A 70 -70.46 0.89 22.89
N GLU A 71 -70.80 1.69 23.89
CA GLU A 71 -71.93 2.61 23.83
C GLU A 71 -71.42 4.04 23.72
N TYR A 72 -71.86 4.74 22.67
CA TYR A 72 -71.52 6.12 22.38
C TYR A 72 -72.74 7.02 22.57
N ILE A 73 -72.57 8.05 23.40
CA ILE A 73 -73.59 9.05 23.67
C ILE A 73 -73.01 10.43 23.42
N GLY A 74 -73.65 11.17 22.52
CA GLY A 74 -73.32 12.55 22.22
C GLY A 74 -74.08 13.51 23.12
N TYR A 75 -73.48 14.64 23.48
CA TYR A 75 -74.14 15.73 24.21
C TYR A 75 -73.91 17.04 23.46
N MET A 76 -74.92 17.90 23.45
CA MET A 76 -74.81 19.26 22.93
C MET A 76 -75.58 20.22 23.83
N LYS A 77 -75.05 21.43 24.00
CA LYS A 77 -75.68 22.50 24.75
C LYS A 77 -75.71 23.78 23.94
N PHE A 78 -76.86 24.45 23.96
CA PHE A 78 -77.07 25.72 23.28
C PHE A 78 -77.44 26.79 24.30
N GLU A 79 -76.99 28.03 24.06
CA GLU A 79 -77.39 29.19 24.84
C GLU A 79 -78.33 30.06 24.01
N VAL A 80 -79.60 30.11 24.42
CA VAL A 80 -80.63 30.92 23.78
C VAL A 80 -80.39 32.39 24.14
N PRO A 81 -80.43 33.32 23.16
CA PRO A 81 -80.24 34.74 23.44
C PRO A 81 -81.20 35.25 24.51
N GLN A 82 -80.67 35.94 25.54
CA GLN A 82 -81.44 36.37 26.71
C GLN A 82 -82.72 37.15 26.35
N ALA A 83 -82.67 37.98 25.32
CA ALA A 83 -83.83 38.75 24.86
C ALA A 83 -84.99 37.84 24.40
N MET A 84 -84.69 36.69 23.80
CA MET A 84 -85.71 35.71 23.39
C MET A 84 -86.21 34.92 24.61
N ALA A 85 -85.31 34.52 25.51
CA ALA A 85 -85.69 33.85 26.75
C ALA A 85 -86.64 34.73 27.59
N ASP A 86 -86.37 36.03 27.70
CA ASP A 86 -87.22 36.99 28.42
C ASP A 86 -88.61 37.12 27.79
N LEU A 87 -88.72 37.06 26.46
CA LEU A 87 -90.01 37.12 25.75
C LEU A 87 -90.85 35.86 26.02
N VAL A 88 -90.24 34.68 25.95
CA VAL A 88 -90.95 33.40 26.19
C VAL A 88 -91.36 33.29 27.66
N LYS A 89 -90.48 33.70 28.58
CA LYS A 89 -90.81 33.84 30.01
C LYS A 89 -91.92 34.85 30.27
N GLY A 90 -91.98 35.91 29.46
CA GLY A 90 -93.03 36.93 29.46
C GLY A 90 -94.37 36.47 28.89
N GLY A 91 -94.47 35.23 28.39
CA GLY A 91 -95.70 34.62 27.89
C GLY A 91 -95.84 34.58 26.37
N VAL A 92 -94.82 34.96 25.61
CA VAL A 92 -94.82 34.79 24.14
C VAL A 92 -94.58 33.31 23.81
N ASN A 93 -95.46 32.72 23.00
CA ASN A 93 -95.33 31.33 22.58
C ASN A 93 -94.36 31.18 21.41
N LEU A 94 -93.68 30.03 21.34
CA LEU A 94 -92.84 29.66 20.21
C LEU A 94 -93.72 29.06 19.10
N SER A 95 -93.54 29.53 17.87
CA SER A 95 -94.22 28.98 16.69
C SER A 95 -93.44 27.83 16.05
N LYS A 96 -92.12 27.79 16.28
CA LYS A 96 -91.24 26.78 15.70
C LYS A 96 -89.96 26.63 16.52
N VAL A 97 -89.55 25.39 16.76
CA VAL A 97 -88.20 25.05 17.24
C VAL A 97 -87.73 23.78 16.53
N GLU A 98 -86.63 23.89 15.78
CA GLU A 98 -86.05 22.80 15.00
C GLU A 98 -84.53 22.76 15.16
N LEU A 99 -83.98 21.58 15.45
CA LEU A 99 -82.54 21.33 15.50
C LEU A 99 -82.09 20.66 14.20
N TYR A 100 -80.99 21.15 13.66
CA TYR A 100 -80.32 20.61 12.48
C TYR A 100 -78.93 20.14 12.88
N VAL A 101 -78.59 18.88 12.57
CA VAL A 101 -77.25 18.32 12.76
C VAL A 101 -76.80 17.70 11.43
N TYR A 102 -75.52 17.87 11.09
CA TYR A 102 -74.95 17.32 9.86
C TYR A 102 -74.41 15.92 10.12
N LEU A 103 -74.70 14.97 9.22
CA LEU A 103 -74.19 13.60 9.33
C LEU A 103 -73.00 13.38 8.42
N GLU A 104 -71.92 12.81 8.94
CA GLU A 104 -70.66 12.64 8.19
C GLU A 104 -70.38 11.22 7.77
N ASN A 105 -70.78 10.26 8.60
CA ASN A 105 -70.48 8.86 8.39
C ASN A 105 -71.53 8.05 9.12
N THR A 106 -72.41 7.40 8.34
CA THR A 106 -73.51 6.61 8.89
C THR A 106 -73.36 5.17 8.45
N ILE A 107 -73.10 4.29 9.43
CA ILE A 107 -73.07 2.85 9.19
C ILE A 107 -74.42 2.28 9.63
N GLY A 108 -75.20 1.80 8.65
CA GLY A 108 -76.46 1.12 8.86
C GLY A 108 -77.69 2.04 8.95
N SER A 109 -78.72 1.64 9.70
CA SER A 109 -79.94 2.43 9.89
C SER A 109 -80.52 2.26 11.28
N THR A 110 -80.50 3.35 12.05
CA THR A 110 -80.86 3.35 13.47
C THR A 110 -81.76 4.54 13.82
N ASP A 111 -82.51 4.42 14.92
CA ASP A 111 -83.37 5.48 15.42
C ASP A 111 -82.63 6.24 16.53
N ILE A 112 -82.27 7.49 16.26
CA ILE A 112 -81.55 8.37 17.19
C ILE A 112 -82.58 9.19 17.96
N GLY A 113 -82.52 9.07 19.28
CA GLY A 113 -83.31 9.84 20.23
C GLY A 113 -82.55 11.04 20.77
N ILE A 114 -83.27 12.14 20.95
CA ILE A 114 -82.83 13.32 21.68
C ILE A 114 -83.48 13.28 23.05
N TYR A 115 -82.65 13.32 24.09
CA TYR A 115 -83.07 13.26 25.47
C TYR A 115 -82.69 14.53 26.22
N GLU A 116 -83.49 14.90 27.20
CA GLU A 116 -83.21 16.03 28.09
C GLU A 116 -81.98 15.78 28.96
N VAL A 117 -81.16 16.81 29.16
CA VAL A 117 -79.97 16.78 30.01
C VAL A 117 -79.88 18.09 30.80
N GLY A 118 -79.36 18.05 32.03
CA GLY A 118 -79.13 19.28 32.82
C GLY A 118 -77.85 20.02 32.41
N ASP A 119 -77.76 21.33 32.65
CA ASP A 119 -76.71 22.20 32.09
C ASP A 119 -75.40 22.29 32.87
N SER A 120 -75.24 21.51 33.96
CA SER A 120 -74.10 21.62 34.89
C SER A 120 -72.75 21.10 34.36
N TRP A 121 -72.70 20.64 33.12
CA TRP A 121 -71.49 20.15 32.48
C TRP A 121 -70.81 21.27 31.67
N ASN A 122 -69.58 21.07 31.25
CA ASN A 122 -68.96 21.79 30.12
C ASN A 122 -68.26 20.73 29.29
N GLU A 123 -67.91 21.04 28.04
CA GLU A 123 -67.22 20.04 27.23
C GLU A 123 -65.97 19.56 27.95
N GLY A 124 -64.98 20.41 28.23
CA GLY A 124 -63.64 20.08 28.75
C GLY A 124 -63.51 19.20 30.01
N ASN A 125 -64.60 18.76 30.63
CA ASN A 125 -64.59 17.92 31.82
C ASN A 125 -65.54 16.71 31.78
N VAL A 126 -66.21 16.41 30.66
CA VAL A 126 -67.15 15.28 30.56
C VAL A 126 -66.49 14.02 30.00
N ASN A 127 -66.59 12.92 30.74
CA ASN A 127 -66.25 11.57 30.33
C ASN A 127 -67.39 10.61 30.72
N TRP A 128 -67.25 9.32 30.42
CA TRP A 128 -68.31 8.35 30.73
C TRP A 128 -68.67 8.28 32.22
N GLY A 129 -67.67 8.39 33.10
CA GLY A 129 -67.84 8.23 34.55
C GLY A 129 -68.54 9.39 35.23
N ASN A 130 -68.50 10.59 34.63
CA ASN A 130 -69.18 11.79 35.14
C ASN A 130 -70.17 12.40 34.14
N LYS A 131 -70.56 11.63 33.10
CA LYS A 131 -71.49 12.10 32.06
C LYS A 131 -72.80 12.61 32.64
N PRO A 132 -73.41 13.63 32.02
CA PRO A 132 -74.69 14.15 32.47
C PRO A 132 -75.77 13.07 32.52
N ARG A 133 -76.67 13.17 33.51
CA ARG A 133 -77.79 12.23 33.64
C ARG A 133 -78.78 12.47 32.50
N ILE A 134 -79.04 11.43 31.73
CA ILE A 134 -80.03 11.44 30.64
C ILE A 134 -81.44 11.38 31.22
N GLY A 135 -82.26 12.35 30.82
CA GLY A 135 -83.66 12.53 31.21
C GLY A 135 -84.65 11.91 30.20
N PRO A 136 -85.89 12.42 30.15
CA PRO A 136 -86.91 11.93 29.22
C PRO A 136 -86.53 12.11 27.74
N LEU A 137 -87.02 11.21 26.88
CA LEU A 137 -86.95 11.36 25.43
C LEU A 137 -87.83 12.55 24.99
N ILE A 138 -87.27 13.46 24.20
CA ILE A 138 -87.95 14.62 23.62
C ILE A 138 -88.52 14.25 22.25
N THR A 139 -87.66 13.78 21.36
CA THR A 139 -88.02 13.34 20.00
C THR A 139 -87.02 12.31 19.49
N ALA A 140 -87.38 11.55 18.46
CA ALA A 140 -86.48 10.59 17.83
C ALA A 140 -86.68 10.61 16.31
N ARG A 141 -85.61 10.31 15.58
CA ARG A 141 -85.62 10.23 14.11
C ARG A 141 -84.84 9.01 13.65
N ARG A 142 -85.39 8.30 12.66
CA ARG A 142 -84.66 7.27 11.92
C ARG A 142 -83.63 7.91 11.01
N VAL A 143 -82.40 7.43 11.09
CA VAL A 143 -81.26 7.86 10.30
C VAL A 143 -80.70 6.65 9.55
N SER A 144 -80.16 6.86 8.36
CA SER A 144 -79.58 5.81 7.52
C SER A 144 -78.43 6.34 6.67
N SER A 145 -77.69 5.45 6.02
CA SER A 145 -76.60 5.86 5.12
C SER A 145 -77.04 6.69 3.91
N SER A 146 -78.34 6.79 3.62
CA SER A 146 -78.83 7.76 2.61
C SER A 146 -78.93 9.20 3.13
N ASP A 147 -78.81 9.40 4.44
CA ASP A 147 -78.78 10.72 5.07
C ASP A 147 -77.33 11.22 5.30
N GLU A 148 -76.32 10.44 4.91
CA GLU A 148 -74.90 10.82 4.99
C GLU A 148 -74.59 12.03 4.09
N ASP A 149 -73.68 12.88 4.55
CA ASP A 149 -73.32 14.17 3.94
C ASP A 149 -74.48 15.18 3.84
N ASP A 150 -75.52 15.03 4.67
CA ASP A 150 -76.68 15.93 4.71
C ASP A 150 -77.10 16.32 6.14
N TYR A 151 -77.87 17.41 6.25
CA TYR A 151 -78.47 17.86 7.48
C TYR A 151 -79.73 17.06 7.80
N ILE A 152 -79.73 16.43 8.96
CA ILE A 152 -80.95 15.87 9.54
C ILE A 152 -81.59 16.85 10.53
N LYS A 153 -82.91 16.86 10.50
CA LYS A 153 -83.77 17.72 11.29
C LYS A 153 -84.46 16.94 12.40
N PHE A 154 -84.39 17.46 13.62
CA PHE A 154 -85.15 17.03 14.78
C PHE A 154 -86.20 18.07 15.17
N SER A 155 -87.46 17.61 15.20
CA SER A 155 -88.65 18.42 15.45
C SER A 155 -89.81 17.49 15.85
N PRO A 156 -90.78 17.94 16.68
CA PRO A 156 -90.85 19.25 17.34
C PRO A 156 -90.02 19.29 18.63
N LEU A 157 -89.46 20.47 18.95
CA LEU A 157 -88.75 20.74 20.21
C LEU A 157 -89.43 21.83 21.06
N ILE A 158 -90.57 22.37 20.61
CA ILE A 158 -91.26 23.52 21.20
C ILE A 158 -91.55 23.33 22.70
N ASP A 159 -92.17 22.21 23.08
CA ASP A 159 -92.61 21.97 24.46
C ASP A 159 -91.44 21.93 25.46
N TYR A 160 -90.28 21.45 25.01
CA TYR A 160 -89.06 21.45 25.82
C TYR A 160 -88.52 22.86 25.98
N PHE A 161 -88.34 23.59 24.88
CA PHE A 161 -87.82 24.97 24.92
C PHE A 161 -88.72 25.92 25.70
N GLU A 162 -90.05 25.84 25.52
CA GLU A 162 -90.96 26.69 26.29
C GLU A 162 -90.91 26.39 27.79
N ARG A 163 -90.70 25.12 28.18
CA ARG A 163 -90.53 24.74 29.59
C ARG A 163 -89.27 25.37 30.17
N GLU A 164 -88.11 25.11 29.57
CA GLU A 164 -86.80 25.61 30.05
C GLU A 164 -86.80 27.16 30.13
N LEU A 165 -87.22 27.83 29.05
CA LEU A 165 -87.21 29.29 28.97
C LEU A 165 -88.20 29.96 29.93
N ARG A 166 -89.37 29.35 30.20
CA ARG A 166 -90.33 29.89 31.18
C ARG A 166 -89.86 29.73 32.62
N GLU A 167 -89.13 28.67 32.92
CA GLU A 167 -88.46 28.50 34.21
C GLU A 167 -87.29 29.49 34.38
N GLY A 168 -86.85 30.09 33.27
CA GLY A 168 -85.83 31.12 33.23
C GLY A 168 -84.44 30.56 32.96
N ASP A 169 -84.34 29.32 32.51
CA ASP A 169 -83.11 28.76 31.99
C ASP A 169 -82.93 29.20 30.53
N ASN A 170 -81.82 29.86 30.23
CA ASN A 170 -81.47 30.26 28.88
C ASN A 170 -80.54 29.23 28.20
N LYS A 171 -80.25 28.12 28.86
CA LYS A 171 -79.47 27.00 28.33
C LYS A 171 -80.38 25.82 28.09
N VAL A 172 -80.10 25.12 27.00
CA VAL A 172 -80.81 23.90 26.62
C VAL A 172 -79.77 22.85 26.26
N SER A 173 -79.79 21.75 27.00
CA SER A 173 -78.84 20.65 26.86
C SER A 173 -79.54 19.36 26.45
N PHE A 174 -78.93 18.64 25.52
CA PHE A 174 -79.46 17.39 25.00
C PHE A 174 -78.42 16.29 25.01
N ALA A 175 -78.88 15.05 25.16
CA ALA A 175 -78.13 13.86 24.81
C ALA A 175 -78.71 13.22 23.55
N PHE A 176 -77.82 12.73 22.69
CA PHE A 176 -78.13 11.90 21.54
C PHE A 176 -77.75 10.46 21.84
N GLN A 177 -78.72 9.56 21.75
CA GLN A 177 -78.53 8.15 22.00
C GLN A 177 -79.43 7.33 21.08
N GLN A 178 -79.02 6.12 20.72
CA GLN A 178 -79.92 5.19 20.05
C GLN A 178 -81.10 4.81 20.95
N THR A 179 -82.30 4.86 20.38
CA THR A 179 -83.52 4.42 21.08
C THR A 179 -83.63 2.89 21.16
N VAL A 180 -82.93 2.19 20.27
CA VAL A 180 -82.82 0.73 20.24
C VAL A 180 -81.34 0.37 20.39
N VAL A 181 -80.96 -0.06 21.59
CA VAL A 181 -79.65 -0.65 21.89
C VAL A 181 -79.57 -2.05 21.25
N ASP A 182 -78.39 -2.45 20.75
CA ASP A 182 -78.03 -3.74 20.10
C ASP A 182 -78.07 -3.81 18.55
N LEU A 183 -78.07 -2.67 17.85
CA LEU A 183 -77.78 -2.64 16.40
C LEU A 183 -76.34 -2.22 16.20
N ASP A 184 -75.60 -2.95 15.35
CA ASP A 184 -74.18 -2.73 15.03
C ASP A 184 -73.97 -1.53 14.09
N ASP A 185 -74.76 -0.49 14.35
CA ASP A 185 -74.95 0.71 13.55
C ASP A 185 -74.53 1.91 14.40
N TYR A 186 -73.75 2.81 13.84
CA TYR A 186 -73.43 4.09 14.48
C TYR A 186 -73.47 5.22 13.46
N ILE A 187 -73.66 6.42 13.97
CA ILE A 187 -73.60 7.65 13.19
C ILE A 187 -72.56 8.58 13.76
N PHE A 188 -72.02 9.44 12.91
CA PHE A 188 -71.23 10.59 13.29
C PHE A 188 -71.99 11.85 12.94
N ILE A 189 -72.16 12.72 13.94
CA ILE A 189 -72.69 14.08 13.75
C ILE A 189 -71.56 15.09 13.91
N SER A 190 -71.57 16.15 13.10
CA SER A 190 -70.59 17.22 13.23
C SER A 190 -70.72 17.98 14.55
N THR A 191 -69.59 18.47 15.06
CA THR A 191 -69.50 19.35 16.24
C THR A 191 -69.40 20.82 15.87
N LYS A 192 -69.29 21.69 16.88
CA LYS A 192 -68.98 23.11 16.69
C LYS A 192 -67.52 23.35 16.26
N GLU A 193 -66.60 22.40 16.51
CA GLU A 193 -65.18 22.49 16.14
C GLU A 193 -65.00 22.33 14.64
N LYS A 194 -65.90 21.59 14.00
CA LYS A 194 -65.82 21.32 12.57
C LYS A 194 -65.85 22.59 11.73
N TYR A 195 -64.68 22.89 11.14
CA TYR A 195 -64.40 24.01 10.24
C TYR A 195 -64.77 25.40 10.79
N PRO A 196 -63.90 26.03 11.61
CA PRO A 196 -64.17 27.34 12.23
C PRO A 196 -64.22 28.53 11.24
N LEU A 197 -64.15 28.29 9.93
CA LEU A 197 -64.07 29.31 8.88
C LEU A 197 -65.21 29.26 7.85
N SER A 198 -66.11 28.27 7.89
CA SER A 198 -67.29 28.23 6.99
C SER A 198 -68.63 27.87 7.66
N ASN A 199 -68.68 27.38 8.90
CA ASN A 199 -69.91 27.00 9.64
C ASN A 199 -70.89 26.11 8.83
N LEU A 200 -70.44 25.48 7.74
CA LEU A 200 -71.34 24.93 6.73
C LEU A 200 -71.96 23.60 7.17
N ASP A 201 -71.32 22.92 8.13
CA ASP A 201 -71.71 21.60 8.64
C ASP A 201 -71.94 21.62 10.16
N SER A 202 -71.78 22.78 10.82
CA SER A 202 -71.99 22.86 12.27
C SER A 202 -73.48 22.66 12.62
N PRO A 203 -73.80 21.98 13.73
CA PRO A 203 -75.17 21.85 14.20
C PRO A 203 -75.75 23.21 14.61
N TYR A 204 -77.06 23.40 14.43
CA TYR A 204 -77.73 24.65 14.81
C TYR A 204 -79.23 24.48 15.08
N ILE A 205 -79.81 25.41 15.84
CA ILE A 205 -81.24 25.45 16.19
C ILE A 205 -81.88 26.71 15.61
N ILE A 206 -83.09 26.57 15.05
CA ILE A 206 -83.94 27.68 14.63
C ILE A 206 -85.10 27.82 15.61
N ILE A 207 -85.34 29.05 16.09
CA ILE A 207 -86.48 29.40 16.96
C ILE A 207 -87.29 30.55 16.33
N GLU A 208 -88.61 30.41 16.24
CA GLU A 208 -89.55 31.44 15.77
C GLU A 208 -90.68 31.67 16.80
N LEU A 209 -91.20 32.91 16.92
CA LEU A 209 -92.26 33.31 17.87
C LEU A 209 -93.65 33.36 17.20
N VAL A 210 -94.73 33.22 17.96
CA VAL A 210 -96.12 33.39 17.48
C VAL A 210 -96.50 34.89 17.45
N GLU A 211 -96.97 35.40 16.30
CA GLU A 211 -97.45 36.78 16.14
C GLU A 211 -98.94 36.91 16.55
N GLU A 212 -99.26 37.71 17.58
CA GLU A 212 -100.64 38.03 18.00
C GLU A 212 -101.12 39.35 17.38
N ILE A 213 -102.30 39.39 16.74
CA ILE A 213 -102.80 40.54 15.95
C ILE A 213 -103.83 41.39 16.73
N VAL A 214 -103.54 42.69 16.92
CA VAL A 214 -104.49 43.76 17.29
C VAL A 214 -104.46 44.84 16.18
N CYS A 215 -105.61 45.29 15.63
CA CYS A 215 -105.59 46.29 14.54
C CYS A 215 -105.37 47.72 15.01
N THR A 216 -104.57 48.46 14.23
CA THR A 216 -104.28 49.87 14.45
C THR A 216 -104.97 50.75 13.40
N GLU A 217 -105.34 51.97 13.77
CA GLU A 217 -106.11 52.89 12.91
C GLU A 217 -105.40 53.13 11.56
N ASN A 218 -106.13 52.97 10.46
CA ASN A 218 -105.66 53.00 9.06
C ASN A 218 -104.76 51.85 8.63
N GLU A 219 -104.62 50.81 9.44
CA GLU A 219 -104.04 49.56 8.98
C GLU A 219 -104.90 49.00 7.84
N ILE A 220 -104.26 48.57 6.76
CA ILE A 220 -104.92 47.93 5.62
C ILE A 220 -104.55 46.45 5.69
N LYS A 221 -105.55 45.59 5.82
CA LYS A 221 -105.37 44.14 5.80
C LYS A 221 -106.21 43.50 4.72
N GLN A 222 -105.63 42.47 4.14
CA GLN A 222 -106.28 41.62 3.18
C GLN A 222 -106.94 40.46 3.94
N PHE A 223 -108.25 40.31 3.79
CA PHE A 223 -108.99 39.18 4.34
C PHE A 223 -109.63 38.43 3.16
N GLY A 224 -109.06 37.27 2.80
CA GLY A 224 -109.41 36.57 1.57
C GLY A 224 -108.94 37.35 0.33
N GLU A 225 -109.84 37.61 -0.63
CA GLU A 225 -109.52 38.34 -1.87
C GLU A 225 -109.75 39.86 -1.77
N ASP A 226 -110.28 40.36 -0.64
CA ASP A 226 -110.68 41.75 -0.46
C ASP A 226 -109.75 42.51 0.50
N TYR A 227 -109.54 43.80 0.23
CA TYR A 227 -108.79 44.70 1.10
C TYR A 227 -109.73 45.56 1.96
N TYR A 228 -109.43 45.57 3.26
CA TYR A 228 -110.16 46.34 4.25
C TYR A 228 -109.20 47.32 4.92
N ILE A 229 -109.70 48.48 5.32
CA ILE A 229 -108.99 49.45 6.15
C ILE A 229 -109.64 49.52 7.53
N CYS A 230 -108.85 49.38 8.59
CA CYS A 230 -109.29 49.50 9.98
C CYS A 230 -109.55 50.98 10.25
N ARG A 231 -110.81 51.34 10.52
CA ARG A 231 -111.26 52.70 10.89
C ARG A 231 -112.10 52.59 12.15
N ASN A 232 -111.75 53.32 13.19
CA ASN A 232 -112.41 53.27 14.51
C ASN A 232 -112.55 51.85 15.07
N THR A 233 -111.48 51.05 15.00
CA THR A 233 -111.43 49.65 15.47
C THR A 233 -112.34 48.65 14.73
N GLU A 234 -112.96 49.04 13.61
CA GLU A 234 -113.72 48.15 12.71
C GLU A 234 -113.13 48.14 11.28
N TRP A 235 -113.16 46.98 10.61
CA TRP A 235 -112.63 46.81 9.26
C TRP A 235 -113.66 47.18 8.18
N ILE A 236 -113.35 48.15 7.31
CA ILE A 236 -114.23 48.66 6.24
C ILE A 236 -113.63 48.34 4.86
N LYS A 237 -114.44 47.85 3.91
CA LYS A 237 -113.98 47.44 2.57
C LYS A 237 -113.60 48.65 1.69
N ILE A 238 -112.40 48.63 1.12
CA ILE A 238 -111.78 49.82 0.50
C ILE A 238 -112.44 50.22 -0.83
N LEU A 239 -113.01 49.27 -1.58
CA LEU A 239 -113.53 49.52 -2.93
C LEU A 239 -114.75 50.45 -3.00
N ASP A 240 -115.48 50.65 -1.90
CA ASP A 240 -116.70 51.48 -1.89
C ASP A 240 -116.42 52.99 -1.74
N ILE A 241 -115.15 53.42 -1.66
CA ILE A 241 -114.76 54.80 -1.28
C ILE A 241 -114.33 55.67 -2.48
N LEU A 242 -114.05 55.13 -3.68
CA LEU A 242 -113.41 55.90 -4.77
C LEU A 242 -114.12 55.78 -6.13
N ALA A 243 -114.80 56.85 -6.57
CA ALA A 243 -115.10 57.08 -7.99
C ALA A 243 -114.22 58.24 -8.50
N LEU A 244 -113.14 57.90 -9.22
CA LEU A 244 -112.18 58.84 -9.81
C LEU A 244 -112.71 59.43 -11.13
N SER A 245 -112.40 60.70 -11.41
CA SER A 245 -112.78 61.37 -12.66
C SER A 245 -111.92 60.94 -13.87
N ASP A 246 -112.45 61.04 -15.09
CA ASP A 246 -111.77 60.58 -16.33
C ASP A 246 -110.38 61.25 -16.54
N ALA A 247 -110.21 62.48 -16.08
CA ALA A 247 -108.94 63.21 -16.17
C ALA A 247 -107.88 62.63 -15.21
N GLU A 248 -108.29 62.26 -13.99
CA GLU A 248 -107.42 61.62 -13.01
C GLU A 248 -107.06 60.20 -13.46
N GLN A 249 -108.00 59.47 -14.06
CA GLN A 249 -107.72 58.18 -14.69
C GLN A 249 -106.71 58.31 -15.84
N THR A 250 -106.81 59.34 -16.68
CA THR A 250 -105.87 59.55 -17.81
C THR A 250 -104.46 59.91 -17.33
N ALA A 251 -104.33 60.83 -16.37
CA ALA A 251 -103.03 61.22 -15.80
C ALA A 251 -102.36 60.05 -15.05
N LEU A 252 -103.15 59.25 -14.35
CA LEU A 252 -102.68 58.01 -13.73
C LEU A 252 -102.19 57.03 -14.80
N MET A 253 -102.92 56.87 -15.91
CA MET A 253 -102.53 55.98 -17.01
C MET A 253 -101.24 56.43 -17.71
N GLU A 254 -101.02 57.73 -17.87
CA GLU A 254 -99.77 58.27 -18.41
C GLU A 254 -98.58 58.04 -17.45
N THR A 255 -98.80 58.21 -16.14
CA THR A 255 -97.80 57.91 -15.11
C THR A 255 -97.47 56.41 -15.07
N ILE A 256 -98.48 55.54 -15.17
CA ILE A 256 -98.32 54.09 -15.26
C ILE A 256 -97.50 53.72 -16.50
N ASN A 257 -97.77 54.35 -17.65
CA ASN A 257 -97.00 54.10 -18.88
C ASN A 257 -95.53 54.54 -18.75
N GLN A 258 -95.24 55.69 -18.14
CA GLN A 258 -93.86 56.12 -17.89
C GLN A 258 -93.12 55.20 -16.91
N LEU A 259 -93.80 54.76 -15.84
CA LEU A 259 -93.25 53.78 -14.91
C LEU A 259 -92.98 52.44 -15.61
N GLY A 260 -93.89 52.00 -16.49
CA GLY A 260 -93.71 50.82 -17.32
C GLY A 260 -92.44 50.89 -18.18
N LEU A 261 -92.26 52.00 -18.92
CA LEU A 261 -91.04 52.23 -19.72
C LEU A 261 -89.77 52.24 -18.85
N THR A 262 -89.82 52.86 -17.67
CA THR A 262 -88.67 52.91 -16.74
C THR A 262 -88.34 51.53 -16.15
N VAL A 263 -89.37 50.71 -15.90
CA VAL A 263 -89.21 49.33 -15.43
C VAL A 263 -88.57 48.48 -16.53
N GLU A 264 -88.99 48.61 -17.78
CA GLU A 264 -88.38 47.91 -18.92
C GLU A 264 -86.90 48.26 -19.09
N GLU A 265 -86.54 49.55 -19.00
CA GLU A 265 -85.15 50.00 -19.06
C GLU A 265 -84.30 49.40 -17.94
N LYS A 266 -84.79 49.43 -16.70
CA LYS A 266 -84.09 48.82 -15.55
C LYS A 266 -83.99 47.31 -15.68
N GLN A 267 -85.03 46.65 -16.20
CA GLN A 267 -85.02 45.21 -16.46
C GLN A 267 -83.97 44.84 -17.52
N ALA A 268 -83.81 45.65 -18.56
CA ALA A 268 -82.76 45.49 -19.56
C ALA A 268 -81.35 45.68 -18.96
N ILE A 269 -81.16 46.69 -18.09
CA ILE A 269 -79.90 46.89 -17.36
C ILE A 269 -79.59 45.68 -16.47
N ILE A 270 -80.58 45.19 -15.71
CA ILE A 270 -80.42 44.00 -14.85
C ILE A 270 -80.02 42.80 -15.69
N GLN A 271 -80.70 42.54 -16.82
CA GLN A 271 -80.33 41.44 -17.71
C GLN A 271 -78.88 41.55 -18.20
N ASN A 272 -78.43 42.74 -18.58
CA ASN A 272 -77.05 42.95 -19.05
C ASN A 272 -76.01 42.77 -17.92
N LEU A 273 -76.32 43.23 -16.71
CA LEU A 273 -75.47 42.98 -15.54
C LEU A 273 -75.40 41.48 -15.21
N THR A 274 -76.53 40.76 -15.29
CA THR A 274 -76.57 39.31 -15.08
C THR A 274 -75.71 38.58 -16.10
N THR A 275 -75.86 38.86 -17.41
CA THR A 275 -75.04 38.20 -18.44
C THR A 275 -73.55 38.56 -18.29
N THR A 276 -73.23 39.78 -17.87
CA THR A 276 -71.84 40.18 -17.58
C THR A 276 -71.27 39.41 -16.38
N LEU A 277 -72.04 39.26 -15.30
CA LEU A 277 -71.65 38.50 -14.11
C LEU A 277 -71.46 37.01 -14.45
N GLU A 278 -72.34 36.42 -15.25
CA GLU A 278 -72.18 35.04 -15.75
C GLU A 278 -70.89 34.89 -16.58
N GLY A 279 -70.57 35.86 -17.43
CA GLY A 279 -69.31 35.86 -18.19
C GLY A 279 -68.07 35.93 -17.29
N GLN A 280 -68.09 36.78 -16.26
CA GLN A 280 -67.03 36.87 -15.26
C GLN A 280 -66.89 35.58 -14.45
N LEU A 281 -68.02 34.96 -14.08
CA LEU A 281 -68.08 33.67 -13.41
C LEU A 281 -67.31 32.60 -14.17
N ILE A 282 -67.57 32.51 -15.48
CA ILE A 282 -66.90 31.56 -16.37
C ILE A 282 -65.41 31.85 -16.44
N MET A 283 -65.02 33.13 -16.56
CA MET A 283 -63.61 33.53 -16.60
C MET A 283 -62.88 33.17 -15.31
N ILE A 284 -63.51 33.35 -14.14
CA ILE A 284 -62.92 32.96 -12.86
C ILE A 284 -62.76 31.43 -12.78
N LYS A 285 -63.77 30.64 -13.17
CA LYS A 285 -63.62 29.17 -13.22
C LYS A 285 -62.45 28.74 -14.12
N GLN A 286 -62.24 29.41 -15.25
CA GLN A 286 -61.12 29.11 -16.14
C GLN A 286 -59.76 29.48 -15.52
N LEU A 287 -59.67 30.60 -14.80
CA LEU A 287 -58.46 31.00 -14.09
C LEU A 287 -58.14 30.05 -12.92
N GLU A 288 -59.16 29.60 -12.19
CA GLU A 288 -59.03 28.59 -11.13
C GLU A 288 -58.50 27.27 -11.70
N ALA A 289 -59.11 26.77 -12.78
CA ALA A 289 -58.64 25.57 -13.47
C ALA A 289 -57.20 25.70 -13.97
N THR A 290 -56.85 26.84 -14.58
CA THR A 290 -55.48 27.12 -15.05
C THR A 290 -54.48 27.17 -13.89
N THR A 291 -54.89 27.72 -12.75
CA THR A 291 -54.04 27.82 -11.55
C THR A 291 -53.81 26.43 -10.95
N ALA A 292 -54.85 25.59 -10.91
CA ALA A 292 -54.74 24.20 -10.48
C ALA A 292 -53.79 23.37 -11.37
N GLU A 293 -53.92 23.48 -12.70
CA GLU A 293 -52.99 22.83 -13.63
C GLU A 293 -51.54 23.30 -13.41
N LYS A 294 -51.32 24.61 -13.26
CA LYS A 294 -49.97 25.14 -12.99
C LYS A 294 -49.41 24.68 -11.65
N ALA A 295 -50.23 24.58 -10.61
CA ALA A 295 -49.81 24.04 -9.32
C ALA A 295 -49.38 22.56 -9.43
N GLN A 296 -50.11 21.75 -10.21
CA GLN A 296 -49.71 20.37 -10.50
C GLN A 296 -48.39 20.30 -11.28
N ILE A 297 -48.21 21.17 -12.29
CA ILE A 297 -46.94 21.24 -13.03
C ILE A 297 -45.78 21.62 -12.11
N ILE A 298 -45.97 22.60 -11.20
CA ILE A 298 -44.94 22.99 -10.22
C ILE A 298 -44.57 21.80 -9.34
N SER A 299 -45.56 21.09 -8.80
CA SER A 299 -45.31 19.91 -7.96
C SER A 299 -44.55 18.81 -8.71
N GLN A 300 -44.86 18.56 -9.99
CA GLN A 300 -44.10 17.61 -10.81
C GLN A 300 -42.66 18.06 -11.07
N LEU A 301 -42.45 19.36 -11.31
CA LEU A 301 -41.11 19.92 -11.50
C LEU A 301 -40.29 19.84 -10.21
N GLU A 302 -40.90 20.04 -9.04
CA GLU A 302 -40.25 19.89 -7.74
C GLU A 302 -39.81 18.44 -7.50
N LEU A 303 -40.69 17.46 -7.76
CA LEU A 303 -40.33 16.04 -7.69
C LEU A 303 -39.18 15.69 -8.64
N THR A 304 -39.22 16.22 -9.87
CA THR A 304 -38.15 16.00 -10.86
C THR A 304 -36.82 16.63 -10.41
N LEU A 305 -36.86 17.82 -9.81
CA LEU A 305 -35.67 18.48 -9.28
C LEU A 305 -35.06 17.71 -8.11
N GLU A 306 -35.89 17.13 -7.24
CA GLU A 306 -35.43 16.29 -6.13
C GLU A 306 -34.74 15.02 -6.65
N GLU A 307 -35.32 14.34 -7.63
CA GLU A 307 -34.69 13.20 -8.31
C GLU A 307 -33.34 13.59 -8.95
N GLN A 308 -33.28 14.73 -9.65
CA GLN A 308 -32.04 15.22 -10.24
C GLN A 308 -30.97 15.54 -9.19
N ALA A 309 -31.36 16.11 -8.04
CA ALA A 309 -30.44 16.39 -6.94
C ALA A 309 -29.85 15.10 -6.34
N LEU A 310 -30.65 14.04 -6.22
CA LEU A 310 -30.18 12.72 -5.80
C LEU A 310 -29.18 12.14 -6.81
N ILE A 311 -29.49 12.20 -8.11
CA ILE A 311 -28.57 11.74 -9.17
C ILE A 311 -27.24 12.49 -9.12
N ILE A 312 -27.26 13.82 -8.95
CA ILE A 312 -26.03 14.62 -8.83
C ILE A 312 -25.20 14.17 -7.63
N THR A 313 -25.85 13.96 -6.48
CA THR A 313 -25.17 13.50 -5.26
C THR A 313 -24.51 12.13 -5.46
N GLU A 314 -25.19 11.21 -6.14
CA GLU A 314 -24.63 9.89 -6.48
C GLU A 314 -23.45 10.00 -7.46
N MET A 315 -23.57 10.86 -8.47
CA MET A 315 -22.48 11.13 -9.42
C MET A 315 -21.24 11.71 -8.74
N GLU A 316 -21.43 12.65 -7.81
CA GLU A 316 -20.33 13.23 -7.01
C GLU A 316 -19.63 12.14 -6.18
N LEU A 317 -20.39 11.26 -5.52
CA LEU A 317 -19.84 10.14 -4.78
C LEU A 317 -19.02 9.20 -5.69
N ASN A 318 -19.54 8.91 -6.88
CA ASN A 318 -18.86 8.06 -7.87
C ASN A 318 -17.55 8.69 -8.35
N VAL A 319 -17.55 10.00 -8.65
CA VAL A 319 -16.33 10.74 -9.04
C VAL A 319 -15.29 10.71 -7.93
N VAL A 320 -15.68 10.89 -6.67
CA VAL A 320 -14.77 10.79 -5.52
C VAL A 320 -14.17 9.39 -5.41
N GLN A 321 -14.98 8.33 -5.57
CA GLN A 321 -14.49 6.95 -5.56
C GLN A 321 -13.50 6.68 -6.68
N GLN A 322 -13.79 7.16 -7.90
CA GLN A 322 -12.88 7.03 -9.04
C GLN A 322 -11.57 7.78 -8.80
N ALA A 323 -11.59 8.96 -8.17
CA ALA A 323 -10.39 9.70 -7.83
C ALA A 323 -9.50 8.92 -6.84
N LEU A 324 -10.10 8.28 -5.82
CA LEU A 324 -9.37 7.42 -4.89
C LEU A 324 -8.71 6.23 -5.59
N ILE A 325 -9.41 5.60 -6.54
CA ILE A 325 -8.84 4.50 -7.35
C ILE A 325 -7.65 4.99 -8.18
N ILE A 326 -7.74 6.19 -8.76
CA ILE A 326 -6.63 6.80 -9.52
C ILE A 326 -5.41 7.04 -8.62
N ASP A 327 -5.61 7.53 -7.40
CA ASP A 327 -4.52 7.76 -6.44
C ASP A 327 -3.84 6.43 -6.05
N GLU A 328 -4.62 5.37 -5.82
CA GLU A 328 -4.09 4.04 -5.51
C GLU A 328 -3.29 3.45 -6.68
N LEU A 329 -3.81 3.58 -7.91
CA LEU A 329 -3.10 3.16 -9.12
C LEU A 329 -1.78 3.93 -9.31
N ASN A 330 -1.76 5.24 -9.03
CA ASN A 330 -0.56 6.06 -9.11
C ASN A 330 0.50 5.61 -8.09
N LEU A 331 0.10 5.31 -6.85
CA LEU A 331 0.98 4.73 -5.83
C LEU A 331 1.59 3.40 -6.30
N SER A 332 0.76 2.51 -6.84
CA SER A 332 1.24 1.21 -7.37
C SER A 332 2.24 1.39 -8.53
N ILE A 333 1.97 2.32 -9.45
CA ILE A 333 2.89 2.63 -10.55
C ILE A 333 4.23 3.16 -10.04
N GLN A 334 4.23 4.00 -9.00
CA GLN A 334 5.46 4.52 -8.40
C GLN A 334 6.30 3.40 -7.75
N GLU A 335 5.66 2.49 -7.01
CA GLU A 335 6.34 1.34 -6.42
C GLU A 335 6.96 0.42 -7.49
N GLN A 336 6.22 0.16 -8.56
CA GLN A 336 6.72 -0.62 -9.69
C GLN A 336 7.90 0.07 -10.39
N ALA A 337 7.86 1.39 -10.56
CA ALA A 337 8.96 2.15 -11.13
C ALA A 337 10.23 2.06 -10.25
N GLN A 338 10.08 2.11 -8.92
CA GLN A 338 11.21 1.92 -8.00
C GLN A 338 11.79 0.51 -8.11
N LEU A 339 10.95 -0.52 -8.20
CA LEU A 339 11.40 -1.90 -8.38
C LEU A 339 12.19 -2.06 -9.70
N ILE A 340 11.70 -1.49 -10.79
CA ILE A 340 12.39 -1.50 -12.09
C ILE A 340 13.76 -0.83 -11.98
N GLN A 341 13.86 0.32 -11.31
CA GLN A 341 15.13 1.02 -11.11
C GLN A 341 16.14 0.19 -10.30
N GLN A 342 15.68 -0.52 -9.26
CA GLN A 342 16.52 -1.43 -8.48
C GLN A 342 17.03 -2.59 -9.32
N MET A 343 16.16 -3.20 -10.14
CA MET A 343 16.53 -4.30 -11.03
C MET A 343 17.56 -3.86 -12.08
N GLN A 344 17.37 -2.67 -12.68
CA GLN A 344 18.34 -2.10 -13.63
C GLN A 344 19.71 -1.88 -12.98
N THR A 345 19.74 -1.35 -11.76
CA THR A 345 20.98 -1.14 -11.01
C THR A 345 21.68 -2.46 -10.70
N ASN A 346 20.93 -3.49 -10.28
CA ASN A 346 21.48 -4.82 -10.02
C ASN A 346 22.06 -5.46 -11.29
N LEU A 347 21.36 -5.34 -12.42
CA LEU A 347 21.82 -5.87 -13.71
C LEU A 347 23.09 -5.17 -14.19
N ALA A 348 23.17 -3.85 -14.06
CA ALA A 348 24.38 -3.09 -14.40
C ALA A 348 25.58 -3.51 -13.56
N ALA A 349 25.40 -3.68 -12.24
CA ALA A 349 26.46 -4.17 -11.36
C ALA A 349 26.95 -5.58 -11.73
N LYS A 350 26.01 -6.49 -12.06
CA LYS A 350 26.35 -7.85 -12.53
C LYS A 350 27.07 -7.84 -13.87
N ALA A 351 26.68 -6.99 -14.80
CA ALA A 351 27.36 -6.85 -16.09
C ALA A 351 28.81 -6.36 -15.92
N ALA A 352 29.04 -5.40 -15.02
CA ALA A 352 30.39 -4.94 -14.68
C ALA A 352 31.24 -6.06 -14.05
N LEU A 353 30.67 -6.86 -13.14
CA LEU A 353 31.37 -8.00 -12.55
C LEU A 353 31.76 -9.05 -13.62
N ILE A 354 30.88 -9.33 -14.58
CA ILE A 354 31.18 -10.25 -15.68
C ILE A 354 32.36 -9.72 -16.51
N GLN A 355 32.37 -8.43 -16.85
CA GLN A 355 33.48 -7.83 -17.59
C GLN A 355 34.80 -7.92 -16.83
N GLN A 356 34.77 -7.70 -15.51
CA GLN A 356 35.95 -7.83 -14.67
C GLN A 356 36.50 -9.26 -14.68
N LEU A 357 35.63 -10.26 -14.51
CA LEU A 357 36.02 -11.68 -14.55
C LEU A 357 36.55 -12.10 -15.92
N GLU A 358 36.01 -11.54 -17.01
CA GLU A 358 36.49 -11.80 -18.36
C GLU A 358 37.92 -11.28 -18.55
N VAL A 359 38.22 -10.05 -18.10
CA VAL A 359 39.57 -9.48 -18.14
C VAL A 359 40.54 -10.30 -17.27
N GLU A 360 40.11 -10.73 -16.08
CA GLU A 360 40.94 -11.57 -15.21
C GLU A 360 41.26 -12.93 -15.84
N ASN A 361 40.27 -13.58 -16.47
CA ASN A 361 40.49 -14.84 -17.20
C ASN A 361 41.44 -14.65 -18.39
N GLN A 362 41.34 -13.54 -19.12
CA GLN A 362 42.28 -13.24 -20.22
C GLN A 362 43.71 -13.06 -19.70
N ALA A 363 43.88 -12.35 -18.57
CA ALA A 363 45.19 -12.18 -17.95
C ALA A 363 45.77 -13.52 -17.45
N GLN A 364 44.95 -14.38 -16.84
CA GLN A 364 45.36 -15.72 -16.43
C GLN A 364 45.75 -16.59 -17.64
N ALA A 365 45.00 -16.54 -18.74
CA ALA A 365 45.34 -17.25 -19.97
C ALA A 365 46.67 -16.79 -20.56
N ALA A 366 46.96 -15.48 -20.53
CA ALA A 366 48.25 -14.93 -20.97
C ALA A 366 49.40 -15.43 -20.08
N LEU A 367 49.24 -15.44 -18.76
CA LEU A 367 50.24 -15.97 -17.83
C LEU A 367 50.52 -17.45 -18.08
N ILE A 368 49.48 -18.27 -18.32
CA ILE A 368 49.63 -19.69 -18.66
C ILE A 368 50.44 -19.86 -19.94
N ALA A 369 50.20 -19.04 -20.96
CA ALA A 369 50.96 -19.09 -22.21
C ALA A 369 52.44 -18.72 -21.99
N GLU A 370 52.72 -17.69 -21.21
CA GLU A 370 54.08 -17.28 -20.86
C GLU A 370 54.82 -18.37 -20.06
N MET A 371 54.15 -18.99 -19.09
CA MET A 371 54.68 -20.15 -18.37
C MET A 371 55.00 -21.32 -19.33
N GLY A 372 54.13 -21.57 -20.31
CA GLY A 372 54.35 -22.59 -21.34
C GLY A 372 55.63 -22.35 -22.15
N LEU A 373 55.87 -21.11 -22.58
CA LEU A 373 57.11 -20.72 -23.28
C LEU A 373 58.34 -20.91 -22.38
N SER A 374 58.26 -20.47 -21.12
CA SER A 374 59.37 -20.63 -20.18
C SER A 374 59.74 -22.10 -19.94
N PHE A 375 58.77 -23.01 -19.87
CA PHE A 375 59.05 -24.45 -19.76
C PHE A 375 59.66 -25.03 -21.03
N GLN A 376 59.27 -24.53 -22.21
CA GLN A 376 59.90 -24.93 -23.47
C GLN A 376 61.37 -24.50 -23.51
N ASP A 377 61.67 -23.24 -23.17
CA ASP A 377 63.05 -22.73 -23.10
C ASP A 377 63.90 -23.56 -22.12
N GLN A 378 63.34 -23.90 -20.96
CA GLN A 378 64.01 -24.76 -19.98
C GLN A 378 64.29 -26.16 -20.53
N ALA A 379 63.36 -26.75 -21.29
CA ALA A 379 63.57 -28.06 -21.91
C ALA A 379 64.71 -28.01 -22.95
N GLU A 380 64.80 -26.94 -23.74
CA GLU A 380 65.89 -26.73 -24.69
C GLU A 380 67.25 -26.60 -23.98
N ILE A 381 67.32 -25.87 -22.87
CA ILE A 381 68.53 -25.77 -22.04
C ILE A 381 68.94 -27.14 -21.49
N ILE A 382 67.98 -27.93 -20.97
CA ILE A 382 68.27 -29.27 -20.44
C ILE A 382 68.85 -30.17 -21.53
N MET A 383 68.26 -30.19 -22.73
CA MET A 383 68.78 -30.97 -23.86
C MET A 383 70.21 -30.56 -24.24
N ALA A 384 70.50 -29.25 -24.24
CA ALA A 384 71.84 -28.76 -24.54
C ALA A 384 72.87 -29.22 -23.49
N LEU A 385 72.49 -29.22 -22.21
CA LEU A 385 73.33 -29.72 -21.13
C LEU A 385 73.55 -31.24 -21.22
N GLU A 386 72.53 -32.01 -21.57
CA GLU A 386 72.66 -33.46 -21.77
C GLU A 386 73.65 -33.80 -22.88
N ASN A 387 73.60 -33.06 -24.00
CA ASN A 387 74.57 -33.23 -25.09
C ASN A 387 76.00 -32.90 -24.63
N LEU A 388 76.19 -31.79 -23.92
CA LEU A 388 77.51 -31.39 -23.40
C LEU A 388 78.09 -32.45 -22.45
N ILE A 389 77.25 -33.00 -21.55
CA ILE A 389 77.66 -34.09 -20.65
C ILE A 389 78.05 -35.34 -21.45
N GLY A 390 77.35 -35.63 -22.55
CA GLY A 390 77.69 -36.72 -23.47
C GLY A 390 79.07 -36.52 -24.11
N ASP A 391 79.33 -35.32 -24.64
CA ASP A 391 80.62 -34.96 -25.25
C ASP A 391 81.76 -35.03 -24.22
N ASP A 392 81.55 -34.47 -23.03
CA ASP A 392 82.52 -34.53 -21.93
C ASP A 392 82.83 -35.97 -21.51
N ALA A 393 81.81 -36.85 -21.49
CA ALA A 393 81.99 -38.27 -21.18
C ALA A 393 82.86 -38.98 -22.23
N GLU A 394 82.71 -38.65 -23.53
CA GLU A 394 83.56 -39.18 -24.60
C GLU A 394 85.02 -38.72 -24.46
N ILE A 395 85.23 -37.43 -24.15
CA ILE A 395 86.56 -36.88 -23.88
C ILE A 395 87.22 -37.61 -22.70
N ILE A 396 86.48 -37.82 -21.60
CA ILE A 396 86.98 -38.54 -20.42
C ILE A 396 87.40 -39.97 -20.78
N LEU A 397 86.61 -40.69 -21.59
CA LEU A 397 86.96 -42.04 -22.04
C LEU A 397 88.23 -42.05 -22.90
N SER A 398 88.38 -41.09 -23.80
CA SER A 398 89.59 -40.94 -24.63
C SER A 398 90.83 -40.64 -23.80
N LEU A 399 90.71 -39.76 -22.80
CA LEU A 399 91.79 -39.46 -21.86
C LEU A 399 92.17 -40.70 -21.04
N TYR A 400 91.20 -41.48 -20.57
CA TYR A 400 91.44 -42.72 -19.84
C TYR A 400 92.24 -43.73 -20.68
N ALA A 401 91.82 -43.97 -21.93
CA ALA A 401 92.54 -44.85 -22.86
C ALA A 401 93.96 -44.36 -23.13
N THR A 402 94.14 -43.04 -23.32
CA THR A 402 95.48 -42.45 -23.54
C THR A 402 96.40 -42.66 -22.32
N VAL A 403 95.87 -42.52 -21.10
CA VAL A 403 96.63 -42.77 -19.87
C VAL A 403 97.00 -44.24 -19.73
N GLU A 404 96.10 -45.16 -20.11
CA GLU A 404 96.38 -46.60 -20.13
C GLU A 404 97.51 -46.93 -21.13
N ASP A 405 97.44 -46.40 -22.35
CA ASP A 405 98.50 -46.54 -23.37
C ASP A 405 99.84 -45.97 -22.88
N GLN A 406 99.83 -44.79 -22.24
CA GLN A 406 101.03 -44.20 -21.66
C GLN A 406 101.62 -45.04 -20.54
N ALA A 407 100.79 -45.64 -19.67
CA ALA A 407 101.23 -46.53 -18.62
C ALA A 407 101.89 -47.82 -19.18
N ALA A 408 101.32 -48.36 -20.26
CA ALA A 408 101.92 -49.49 -20.97
C ALA A 408 103.30 -49.13 -21.56
N LEU A 409 103.41 -47.98 -22.22
CA LEU A 409 104.69 -47.48 -22.76
C LEU A 409 105.74 -47.26 -21.66
N ILE A 410 105.35 -46.69 -20.51
CA ILE A 410 106.26 -46.50 -19.37
C ILE A 410 106.78 -47.86 -18.88
N SER A 411 105.90 -48.87 -18.78
CA SER A 411 106.28 -50.22 -18.36
C SER A 411 107.28 -50.86 -19.33
N GLU A 412 107.08 -50.68 -20.64
CA GLU A 412 108.01 -51.15 -21.67
C GLU A 412 109.37 -50.45 -21.58
N LEU A 413 109.37 -49.12 -21.43
CA LEU A 413 110.61 -48.35 -21.24
C LEU A 413 111.37 -48.76 -19.97
N GLU A 414 110.66 -49.11 -18.90
CA GLU A 414 111.27 -49.61 -17.66
C GLU A 414 111.93 -50.97 -17.86
N LEU A 415 111.30 -51.89 -18.62
CA LEU A 415 111.91 -53.16 -19.01
C LEU A 415 113.18 -52.93 -19.84
N THR A 416 113.12 -52.10 -20.89
CA THR A 416 114.30 -51.78 -21.72
C THR A 416 115.42 -51.14 -20.90
N LYS A 417 115.09 -50.25 -19.97
CA LYS A 417 116.06 -49.64 -19.06
C LYS A 417 116.78 -50.71 -18.22
N ASN A 418 116.04 -51.69 -17.68
CA ASN A 418 116.61 -52.77 -16.88
C ASN A 418 117.52 -53.68 -17.73
N GLU A 419 117.10 -54.05 -18.94
CA GLU A 419 117.93 -54.81 -19.88
C GLU A 419 119.23 -54.08 -20.24
N LEU A 420 119.16 -52.76 -20.45
CA LEU A 420 120.36 -51.94 -20.68
C LEU A 420 121.26 -51.86 -19.45
N ALA A 421 120.69 -51.79 -18.24
CA ALA A 421 121.47 -51.80 -16.99
C ALA A 421 122.22 -53.13 -16.80
N ASP A 422 121.57 -54.26 -17.14
CA ASP A 422 122.20 -55.59 -17.12
C ASP A 422 123.35 -55.67 -18.14
N LEU A 423 123.13 -55.15 -19.36
CA LEU A 423 124.17 -55.09 -20.39
C LEU A 423 125.37 -54.25 -19.94
N ILE A 424 125.15 -53.09 -19.33
CA ILE A 424 126.23 -52.24 -18.80
C ILE A 424 127.02 -53.00 -17.75
N THR A 425 126.34 -53.68 -16.83
CA THR A 425 127.00 -54.49 -15.78
C THR A 425 127.85 -55.60 -16.39
N ALA A 426 127.36 -56.28 -17.42
CA ALA A 426 128.12 -57.30 -18.14
C ALA A 426 129.35 -56.73 -18.87
N MET A 427 129.21 -55.55 -19.48
CA MET A 427 130.33 -54.85 -20.13
C MET A 427 131.39 -54.42 -19.10
N ASP A 428 130.99 -53.92 -17.94
CA ASP A 428 131.91 -53.49 -16.87
C ASP A 428 132.71 -54.67 -16.30
N LEU A 429 132.06 -55.83 -16.13
CA LEU A 429 132.74 -57.08 -15.77
C LEU A 429 133.78 -57.47 -16.84
N THR A 430 133.40 -57.43 -18.12
CA THR A 430 134.31 -57.74 -19.24
C THR A 430 135.51 -56.78 -19.28
N ILE A 431 135.29 -55.49 -19.02
CA ILE A 431 136.37 -54.48 -18.93
C ILE A 431 137.29 -54.79 -17.75
N THR A 432 136.72 -55.17 -16.60
CA THR A 432 137.49 -55.55 -15.41
C THR A 432 138.36 -56.78 -15.68
N GLU A 433 137.79 -57.84 -16.25
CA GLU A 433 138.52 -59.05 -16.64
C GLU A 433 139.64 -58.75 -17.65
N ASN A 434 139.36 -57.90 -18.64
CA ASN A 434 140.38 -57.46 -19.60
C ASN A 434 141.49 -56.64 -18.92
N ALA A 435 141.16 -55.78 -17.95
CA ALA A 435 142.15 -55.02 -17.20
C ALA A 435 143.06 -55.93 -16.36
N GLU A 436 142.50 -56.98 -15.73
CA GLU A 436 143.27 -58.01 -15.04
C GLU A 436 144.19 -58.78 -15.99
N LEU A 437 143.69 -59.17 -17.16
CA LEU A 437 144.49 -59.83 -18.19
C LEU A 437 145.65 -58.94 -18.66
N ILE A 438 145.40 -57.65 -18.89
CA ILE A 438 146.44 -56.68 -19.25
C ILE A 438 147.50 -56.58 -18.14
N ASN A 439 147.10 -56.49 -16.87
CA ASN A 439 148.03 -56.45 -15.75
C ASN A 439 148.87 -57.73 -15.66
N LYS A 440 148.25 -58.89 -15.88
CA LYS A 440 148.96 -60.18 -15.92
C LYS A 440 149.97 -60.23 -17.06
N LEU A 441 149.57 -59.83 -18.27
CA LEU A 441 150.46 -59.75 -19.43
C LEU A 441 151.62 -58.78 -19.18
N LYS A 442 151.36 -57.66 -18.51
CA LYS A 442 152.38 -56.69 -18.12
C LYS A 442 153.40 -57.30 -17.15
N LEU A 443 152.95 -57.98 -16.09
CA LEU A 443 153.84 -58.69 -15.15
C LEU A 443 154.67 -59.75 -15.87
N THR A 444 154.05 -60.56 -16.75
CA THR A 444 154.79 -61.56 -17.55
C THR A 444 155.82 -60.89 -18.46
N THR A 445 155.53 -59.72 -19.02
CA THR A 445 156.49 -58.96 -19.83
C THR A 445 157.65 -58.43 -18.98
N GLU A 446 157.37 -57.94 -17.76
CA GLU A 446 158.40 -57.51 -16.80
C GLU A 446 159.29 -58.67 -16.36
N GLU A 447 158.72 -59.85 -16.06
CA GLU A 447 159.47 -61.08 -15.77
C GLU A 447 160.33 -61.51 -16.96
N GLN A 448 159.80 -61.45 -18.19
CA GLN A 448 160.57 -61.74 -19.39
C GLN A 448 161.73 -60.76 -19.57
N LEU A 449 161.55 -59.47 -19.27
CA LEU A 449 162.62 -58.47 -19.30
C LEU A 449 163.70 -58.78 -18.25
N GLU A 450 163.33 -59.24 -17.05
CA GLU A 450 164.29 -59.66 -16.03
C GLU A 450 165.10 -60.89 -16.47
N ILE A 451 164.44 -61.89 -17.08
CA ILE A 451 165.13 -63.05 -17.64
C ILE A 451 166.11 -62.61 -18.73
N ILE A 452 165.71 -61.71 -19.63
CA ILE A 452 166.59 -61.18 -20.68
C ILE A 452 167.79 -60.46 -20.05
N ALA A 453 167.58 -59.60 -19.05
CA ALA A 453 168.67 -58.91 -18.36
C ALA A 453 169.64 -59.87 -17.66
N ASN A 454 169.12 -60.93 -17.04
CA ASN A 454 169.93 -61.98 -16.42
C ASN A 454 170.71 -62.81 -17.46
N LEU A 455 170.09 -63.12 -18.60
CA LEU A 455 170.76 -63.78 -19.71
C LEU A 455 171.86 -62.89 -20.30
N GLU A 456 171.63 -61.58 -20.43
CA GLU A 456 172.65 -60.61 -20.84
C GLU A 456 173.84 -60.59 -19.86
N LEU A 457 173.58 -60.59 -18.54
CA LEU A 457 174.62 -60.70 -17.51
C LEU A 457 175.40 -62.02 -17.60
N SER A 458 174.71 -63.14 -17.75
CA SER A 458 175.34 -64.45 -17.92
C SER A 458 176.21 -64.49 -19.18
N LEU A 459 175.75 -63.88 -20.27
CA LEU A 459 176.47 -63.83 -21.52
C LEU A 459 177.71 -62.93 -21.41
N GLU A 460 177.64 -61.85 -20.62
CA GLU A 460 178.79 -61.02 -20.29
C GLU A 460 179.79 -61.76 -19.40
N GLN A 461 179.32 -62.53 -18.42
CA GLN A 461 180.17 -63.40 -17.60
C GLN A 461 180.86 -64.48 -18.44
N GLU A 462 180.14 -65.10 -19.38
CA GLU A 462 180.73 -66.05 -20.34
C GLU A 462 181.77 -65.37 -21.25
N ARG A 463 181.51 -64.15 -21.72
CA ARG A 463 182.50 -63.36 -22.48
C ARG A 463 183.75 -63.07 -21.65
N GLU A 464 183.60 -62.73 -20.37
CA GLU A 464 184.73 -62.53 -19.46
C GLU A 464 185.52 -63.82 -19.25
N LEU A 465 184.84 -64.96 -19.07
CA LEU A 465 185.47 -66.27 -18.97
C LEU A 465 186.20 -66.65 -20.26
N ILE A 466 185.61 -66.43 -21.42
CA ILE A 466 186.27 -66.61 -22.72
C ILE A 466 187.50 -65.72 -22.82
N SER A 467 187.44 -64.47 -22.37
CA SER A 467 188.61 -63.58 -22.33
C SER A 467 189.70 -64.11 -21.40
N LYS A 468 189.33 -64.62 -20.22
CA LYS A 468 190.28 -65.24 -19.27
C LYS A 468 190.89 -66.51 -19.84
N LEU A 469 190.09 -67.40 -20.42
CA LEU A 469 190.57 -68.61 -21.07
C LEU A 469 191.45 -68.28 -22.27
N ARG A 470 191.14 -67.23 -23.02
CA ARG A 470 192.01 -66.72 -24.09
C ARG A 470 193.35 -66.26 -23.54
N LEU A 471 193.38 -65.51 -22.43
CA LEU A 471 194.63 -65.17 -21.73
C LEU A 471 195.36 -66.41 -21.23
N THR A 472 194.65 -67.40 -20.69
CA THR A 472 195.25 -68.67 -20.23
C THR A 472 195.80 -69.49 -21.40
N ILE A 473 195.13 -69.50 -22.56
CA ILE A 473 195.64 -70.13 -23.78
C ILE A 473 196.87 -69.36 -24.27
N GLU A 474 196.86 -68.03 -24.22
CA GLU A 474 198.02 -67.19 -24.59
C GLU A 474 199.21 -67.44 -23.64
N GLU A 475 198.95 -67.65 -22.35
CA GLU A 475 199.94 -68.10 -21.35
C GLU A 475 200.40 -69.54 -21.57
N GLN A 476 199.49 -70.46 -21.93
CA GLN A 476 199.79 -71.85 -22.24
C GLN A 476 200.60 -71.98 -23.54
N ASP A 477 200.29 -71.19 -24.57
CA ASP A 477 201.05 -71.10 -25.81
C ASP A 477 202.46 -70.58 -25.50
N LYS A 478 202.61 -69.62 -24.59
CA LYS A 478 203.91 -69.16 -24.09
C LYS A 478 204.68 -70.25 -23.33
N LEU A 479 203.98 -71.05 -22.52
CA LEU A 479 204.55 -72.19 -21.80
C LEU A 479 204.96 -73.33 -22.75
N ILE A 480 204.21 -73.56 -23.82
CA ILE A 480 204.53 -74.52 -24.87
C ILE A 480 205.74 -74.02 -25.67
N GLU A 481 205.80 -72.73 -25.98
CA GLU A 481 206.96 -72.07 -26.59
C GLU A 481 208.22 -72.21 -25.71
N ASP A 482 208.08 -72.04 -24.39
CA ASP A 482 209.16 -72.23 -23.40
C ASP A 482 209.60 -73.71 -23.27
N LEU A 483 208.69 -74.67 -23.52
CA LEU A 483 208.97 -76.12 -23.42
C LEU A 483 209.55 -76.73 -24.71
N GLU A 484 209.32 -76.12 -25.88
CA GLU A 484 209.90 -76.57 -27.15
C GLU A 484 211.34 -76.04 -27.38
N ALA A 485 211.82 -75.08 -26.57
CA ALA A 485 213.19 -74.58 -26.60
C ALA A 485 214.18 -75.50 -25.86
N LYS A 486 214.62 -76.57 -26.53
CA LYS A 486 215.71 -77.48 -26.08
C LYS A 486 217.05 -76.74 -25.90
N PRO A 487 217.82 -77.03 -24.84
CA PRO A 487 219.27 -77.11 -25.03
C PRO A 487 219.94 -78.36 -24.45
N THR A 488 221.04 -78.66 -25.11
CA THR A 488 222.09 -79.66 -24.91
C THR A 488 222.82 -79.57 -23.57
N ILE A 489 223.33 -80.72 -23.11
CA ILE A 489 224.28 -80.92 -21.99
C ILE A 489 225.49 -79.98 -22.12
N PRO A 490 225.98 -79.39 -21.00
CA PRO A 490 227.42 -79.20 -20.82
C PRO A 490 227.94 -79.77 -19.49
N GLU A 491 228.95 -80.62 -19.64
CA GLU A 491 230.24 -80.67 -18.93
C GLU A 491 230.37 -79.88 -17.61
N PHE A 492 230.58 -80.62 -16.52
CA PHE A 492 230.78 -80.14 -15.16
C PHE A 492 232.21 -79.58 -14.97
N ASP A 493 232.39 -78.28 -15.26
CA ASP A 493 233.65 -77.54 -15.06
C ASP A 493 233.76 -77.01 -13.62
N LEU A 494 234.75 -77.52 -12.88
CA LEU A 494 235.08 -77.20 -11.49
C LEU A 494 235.65 -75.78 -11.26
N LYS A 495 235.82 -74.95 -12.30
CA LYS A 495 236.50 -73.65 -12.14
C LYS A 495 235.58 -72.43 -11.95
N SER A 496 234.33 -72.45 -12.41
CA SER A 496 233.46 -71.25 -12.34
C SER A 496 232.55 -71.19 -11.10
N ILE A 497 232.24 -72.32 -10.46
CA ILE A 497 231.47 -72.31 -9.18
C ILE A 497 232.32 -71.80 -8.00
N TRP A 498 233.67 -71.82 -8.12
CA TRP A 498 234.54 -71.20 -7.12
C TRP A 498 234.49 -69.66 -7.14
N GLU A 499 234.10 -69.03 -8.26
CA GLU A 499 233.97 -67.56 -8.36
C GLU A 499 232.63 -67.07 -7.76
N ASP A 500 231.54 -67.82 -7.84
CA ASP A 500 230.23 -67.35 -7.31
C ASP A 500 230.09 -67.51 -5.79
N TYR A 501 230.87 -68.38 -5.16
CA TYR A 501 230.99 -68.43 -3.69
C TYR A 501 232.06 -67.50 -3.11
N LYS A 502 232.80 -66.76 -3.96
CA LYS A 502 233.77 -65.75 -3.54
C LYS A 502 233.10 -64.59 -2.79
N LEU A 503 231.85 -64.26 -3.14
CA LEU A 503 231.06 -63.26 -2.44
C LEU A 503 230.47 -63.80 -1.12
N LEU A 504 230.09 -65.09 -1.05
CA LEU A 504 229.61 -65.72 0.18
C LEU A 504 230.75 -65.97 1.19
N ILE A 505 231.97 -66.28 0.71
CA ILE A 505 233.19 -66.39 1.52
C ILE A 505 233.64 -65.02 2.05
N LEU A 506 233.45 -63.94 1.30
CA LEU A 506 233.74 -62.58 1.78
C LEU A 506 232.74 -62.11 2.85
N ILE A 507 231.47 -62.51 2.79
CA ILE A 507 230.46 -62.08 3.75
C ILE A 507 230.54 -62.84 5.08
N ILE A 508 230.92 -64.12 5.10
CA ILE A 508 231.13 -64.85 6.37
C ILE A 508 232.60 -64.75 6.85
N GLY A 509 233.57 -64.61 5.96
CA GLY A 509 234.95 -64.23 6.29
C GLY A 509 235.03 -62.83 6.94
N GLY A 510 234.10 -61.94 6.62
CA GLY A 510 233.93 -60.66 7.32
C GLY A 510 233.40 -60.80 8.76
N LEU A 511 232.58 -61.81 9.03
CA LEU A 511 232.04 -62.07 10.38
C LEU A 511 233.03 -62.85 11.26
N LEU A 512 234.03 -63.51 10.66
CA LEU A 512 235.10 -64.24 11.36
C LEU A 512 236.26 -63.34 11.83
N LEU A 513 236.27 -62.06 11.44
CA LEU A 513 237.31 -61.10 11.87
C LEU A 513 236.81 -60.09 12.92
N LEU A 514 235.49 -59.88 13.05
CA LEU A 514 234.92 -58.86 13.96
C LEU A 514 234.40 -59.37 15.30
N LEU A 515 234.34 -60.68 15.54
CA LEU A 515 233.96 -61.25 16.85
C LEU A 515 235.13 -61.87 17.64
N LEU A 516 236.36 -61.79 17.12
CA LEU A 516 237.58 -62.22 17.83
C LEU A 516 238.41 -61.11 18.48
N LEU A 517 238.01 -59.84 18.40
CA LEU A 517 238.74 -58.74 19.07
C LEU A 517 237.84 -57.77 19.84
N GLY A 518 237.19 -58.33 20.86
CA GLY A 518 236.62 -57.59 21.99
C GLY A 518 235.37 -58.31 22.49
N GLY A 519 235.39 -59.24 23.43
CA GLY A 519 236.24 -59.31 24.61
C GLY A 519 235.34 -59.36 25.86
N LYS A 520 235.18 -60.57 26.41
CA LYS A 520 234.85 -60.90 27.81
C LYS A 520 233.63 -60.25 28.50
N ARG A 521 232.62 -61.10 28.75
CA ARG A 521 231.79 -61.35 29.96
C ARG A 521 230.44 -61.87 29.44
N LYS A 522 229.86 -62.97 29.91
CA LYS A 522 230.15 -63.88 31.02
C LYS A 522 229.62 -65.25 30.63
#